data_AF-A0A947K0U3-F1
#
_entry.id   AF-A0A947K0U3-F1
#
_cell.length_a   1.000
_cell.length_b   1.000
_cell.length_c   1.000
_cell.angle_alpha   90.00
_cell.angle_beta   90.00
_cell.angle_gamma   90.00
#
_symmetry.space_group_name_H-M   'P 1'
#
loop_
_entity.id
_entity.type
_entity.pdbx_description
1 polymer ?
#
loop_
_entity_poly.entity_id
_entity_poly.type
_entity_poly.pdbx_seq_one_letter_code
_entity_poly.pdbx_strand_id
1 'polypeptide(L)'
;ERSRSDVLMVIAIPKSAKNDMNIVMVPRDTYIEDDEFGMQKLTHFYALGERTDSEILGNLKKTQEVVEDLLGVKMDASVEVTFESFIEIVDSLGGADVGGQHVDGAEAKEMVHNRFVQESGDFGRAENQREILRNLVTRAKSYDNAKMVLDYFNTSEKARLKFDKVKSVLFGAAFVIGHRGQLNLGEMNEVILPGKGERIYTPAFGKELYYWVLDEEELDEVVKENLK
;
A
#
# COMPACT_ATOMS: atom_id res chain seq x y z
N GLU A 1 -18.21 8.26 -4.48
CA GLU A 1 -18.38 6.84 -4.11
C GLU A 1 -17.78 6.59 -2.74
N ARG A 2 -18.31 5.64 -1.95
CA ARG A 2 -17.65 5.19 -0.71
C ARG A 2 -16.35 4.49 -1.12
N SER A 3 -15.23 5.22 -1.05
CA SER A 3 -13.92 4.74 -1.48
C SER A 3 -13.50 3.55 -0.62
N ARG A 4 -13.23 2.40 -1.26
CA ARG A 4 -12.63 1.23 -0.63
C ARG A 4 -11.14 1.25 -0.96
N SER A 5 -10.29 0.83 -0.05
CA SER A 5 -8.87 0.63 -0.35
C SER A 5 -8.71 -0.58 -1.27
N ASP A 6 -8.40 -0.34 -2.54
CA ASP A 6 -8.18 -1.43 -3.51
C ASP A 6 -6.80 -2.07 -3.38
N VAL A 7 -5.83 -1.34 -2.82
CA VAL A 7 -4.46 -1.78 -2.55
C VAL A 7 -4.08 -1.41 -1.12
N LEU A 8 -3.55 -2.37 -0.36
CA LEU A 8 -3.02 -2.18 0.98
C LEU A 8 -1.61 -2.76 1.03
N MET A 9 -0.64 -1.94 1.39
CA MET A 9 0.78 -2.31 1.44
C MET A 9 1.42 -1.74 2.69
N VAL A 10 2.26 -2.55 3.32
CA VAL A 10 3.15 -2.12 4.40
C VAL A 10 4.56 -2.13 3.85
N ILE A 11 5.23 -0.98 3.91
CA ILE A 11 6.59 -0.81 3.40
C ILE A 11 7.52 -0.65 4.60
N ALA A 12 8.48 -1.56 4.74
CA ALA A 12 9.55 -1.49 5.73
C ALA A 12 10.88 -1.16 5.04
N ILE A 13 11.55 -0.13 5.56
CA ILE A 13 12.89 0.28 5.13
C ILE A 13 13.83 0.12 6.33
N PRO A 14 14.49 -1.04 6.50
CA PRO A 14 15.41 -1.25 7.59
C PRO A 14 16.56 -0.23 7.56
N LYS A 15 16.97 0.24 8.75
CA LYS A 15 18.14 1.12 8.93
C LYS A 15 19.43 0.31 8.79
N SER A 16 19.70 -0.20 7.59
CA SER A 16 20.90 -0.97 7.27
C SER A 16 21.75 -0.24 6.24
N ALA A 17 23.03 -0.62 6.10
CA ALA A 17 23.90 -0.03 5.07
C ALA A 17 23.45 -0.35 3.62
N LYS A 18 22.57 -1.35 3.45
CA LYS A 18 22.05 -1.78 2.15
C LYS A 18 20.75 -1.07 1.75
N ASN A 19 20.00 -0.52 2.72
CA ASN A 19 18.72 0.16 2.49
C ASN A 19 17.76 -0.67 1.59
N ASP A 20 17.72 -1.98 1.79
CA ASP A 20 16.74 -2.85 1.14
C ASP A 20 15.32 -2.39 1.53
N MET A 21 14.34 -2.68 0.68
CA MET A 21 12.95 -2.32 0.92
C MET A 21 12.09 -3.57 0.89
N ASN A 22 11.36 -3.81 1.98
CA ASN A 22 10.43 -4.92 2.06
C ASN A 22 9.01 -4.37 1.91
N ILE A 23 8.26 -4.91 0.95
CA ILE A 23 6.87 -4.57 0.70
C ILE A 23 6.03 -5.79 1.04
N VAL A 24 5.20 -5.65 2.06
CA VAL A 24 4.22 -6.67 2.46
C VAL A 24 2.86 -6.23 1.94
N MET A 25 2.33 -6.97 0.97
CA MET A 25 0.99 -6.76 0.43
C MET A 25 -0.04 -7.43 1.32
N VAL A 26 -1.02 -6.65 1.78
CA VAL A 26 -2.10 -7.13 2.64
C VAL A 26 -3.36 -7.28 1.80
N PRO A 27 -3.87 -8.51 1.56
CA PRO A 27 -5.08 -8.69 0.78
C PRO A 27 -6.25 -7.91 1.38
N ARG A 28 -6.90 -7.05 0.58
CA ARG A 28 -7.99 -6.18 1.06
C ARG A 28 -9.20 -6.93 1.63
N ASP A 29 -9.40 -8.16 1.17
CA ASP A 29 -10.49 -9.05 1.57
C ASP A 29 -10.09 -9.92 2.79
N THR A 30 -8.96 -9.61 3.45
CA THR A 30 -8.51 -10.26 4.69
C THR A 30 -9.62 -10.25 5.73
N TYR A 31 -9.89 -11.44 6.28
CA TYR A 31 -10.82 -11.64 7.39
C TYR A 31 -10.28 -10.99 8.65
N ILE A 32 -11.11 -10.14 9.26
CA ILE A 32 -10.84 -9.51 10.55
C ILE A 32 -12.07 -9.75 11.42
N GLU A 33 -11.87 -10.30 12.61
CA GLU A 33 -12.87 -10.29 13.67
C GLU A 33 -12.71 -8.97 14.45
N ASP A 34 -13.75 -8.14 14.49
CA ASP A 34 -13.76 -6.88 15.23
C ASP A 34 -14.84 -6.91 16.32
N ASP A 35 -14.50 -6.42 17.51
CA ASP A 35 -15.36 -6.47 18.69
C ASP A 35 -16.68 -5.69 18.51
N GLU A 36 -16.68 -4.63 17.70
CA GLU A 36 -17.84 -3.75 17.49
C GLU A 36 -18.67 -4.20 16.27
N PHE A 37 -17.99 -4.62 15.20
CA PHE A 37 -18.61 -4.88 13.90
C PHE A 37 -18.65 -6.36 13.50
N GLY A 38 -18.12 -7.26 14.33
CA GLY A 38 -18.00 -8.70 14.08
C GLY A 38 -17.11 -9.00 12.88
N MET A 39 -17.49 -10.02 12.11
CA MET A 39 -16.79 -10.43 10.88
C MET A 39 -16.76 -9.30 9.83
N GLN A 40 -15.56 -8.78 9.57
CA GLN A 40 -15.31 -7.74 8.59
C GLN A 40 -14.19 -8.10 7.61
N LYS A 41 -14.22 -7.41 6.47
CA LYS A 41 -13.07 -7.38 5.55
C LYS A 41 -12.18 -6.21 5.92
N LEU A 42 -10.87 -6.37 5.81
CA LEU A 42 -9.93 -5.29 6.08
C LEU A 42 -10.27 -3.97 5.35
N THR A 43 -10.67 -4.04 4.07
CA THR A 43 -11.07 -2.86 3.28
C THR A 43 -12.27 -2.09 3.86
N HIS A 44 -13.11 -2.71 4.69
CA HIS A 44 -14.25 -2.04 5.30
C HIS A 44 -13.82 -1.02 6.36
N PHE A 45 -12.68 -1.23 7.03
CA PHE A 45 -12.21 -0.33 8.09
C PHE A 45 -11.88 1.07 7.60
N TYR A 46 -11.50 1.21 6.33
CA TYR A 46 -11.36 2.52 5.72
C TYR A 46 -12.70 3.29 5.72
N ALA A 47 -13.83 2.62 5.49
CA ALA A 47 -15.14 3.26 5.52
C ALA A 47 -15.74 3.39 6.94
N LEU A 48 -15.16 2.72 7.94
CA LEU A 48 -15.62 2.70 9.34
C LEU A 48 -14.84 3.67 10.26
N GLY A 49 -13.88 4.43 9.72
CA GLY A 49 -13.14 5.42 10.50
C GLY A 49 -14.03 6.49 11.15
N GLU A 50 -13.61 6.99 12.31
CA GLU A 50 -14.37 7.98 13.06
C GLU A 50 -14.61 9.27 12.26
N ARG A 51 -15.86 9.74 12.27
CA ARG A 51 -16.27 11.05 11.75
C ARG A 51 -15.81 12.17 12.70
N THR A 52 -14.50 12.40 12.77
CA THR A 52 -13.97 13.65 13.34
C THR A 52 -14.08 14.76 12.30
N ASP A 53 -13.91 16.03 12.69
CA ASP A 53 -14.02 17.22 11.82
C ASP A 53 -13.12 17.19 10.56
N SER A 54 -12.26 16.18 10.44
CA SER A 54 -11.65 15.73 9.19
C SER A 54 -12.02 14.27 8.93
N GLU A 55 -13.17 14.04 8.28
CA GLU A 55 -13.74 12.70 8.00
C GLU A 55 -12.75 11.73 7.32
N ILE A 56 -11.72 12.26 6.67
CA ILE A 56 -10.71 11.49 5.94
C ILE A 56 -9.58 10.99 6.87
N LEU A 57 -9.19 11.77 7.88
CA LEU A 57 -8.10 11.41 8.80
C LEU A 57 -8.48 10.24 9.72
N GLY A 58 -9.78 10.06 9.99
CA GLY A 58 -10.31 8.92 10.76
C GLY A 58 -10.22 7.59 10.01
N ASN A 59 -10.48 7.61 8.70
CA ASN A 59 -10.52 6.43 7.82
C ASN A 59 -9.17 5.72 7.68
N LEU A 60 -8.13 6.49 7.36
CA LEU A 60 -6.77 5.97 7.25
C LEU A 60 -6.24 5.51 8.61
N LYS A 61 -6.58 6.21 9.70
CA LYS A 61 -6.17 5.86 11.06
C LYS A 61 -6.75 4.53 11.52
N LYS A 62 -8.05 4.30 11.35
CA LYS A 62 -8.67 3.01 11.71
C LYS A 62 -8.09 1.85 10.90
N THR A 63 -7.85 2.08 9.60
CA THR A 63 -7.17 1.08 8.75
C THR A 63 -5.75 0.79 9.26
N GLN A 64 -4.98 1.83 9.59
CA GLN A 64 -3.63 1.68 10.15
C GLN A 64 -3.67 0.86 11.45
N GLU A 65 -4.55 1.20 12.39
CA GLU A 65 -4.69 0.50 13.68
C GLU A 65 -4.98 -0.99 13.49
N VAL A 66 -5.93 -1.34 12.61
CA VAL A 66 -6.26 -2.74 12.32
C VAL A 66 -5.07 -3.48 11.70
N VAL A 67 -4.31 -2.86 10.80
CA VAL A 67 -3.12 -3.50 10.20
C VAL A 67 -1.97 -3.59 11.21
N GLU A 68 -1.79 -2.60 12.08
CA GLU A 68 -0.81 -2.65 13.17
C GLU A 68 -1.10 -3.78 14.16
N ASP A 69 -2.38 -3.96 14.52
CA ASP A 69 -2.81 -5.03 15.42
C ASP A 69 -2.68 -6.39 14.75
N LEU A 70 -3.07 -6.51 13.47
CA LEU A 70 -2.93 -7.73 12.67
C LEU A 70 -1.47 -8.21 12.56
N LEU A 71 -0.53 -7.28 12.38
CA LEU A 71 0.87 -7.58 12.12
C LEU A 71 1.75 -7.47 13.37
N GLY A 72 1.24 -6.94 14.48
CA GLY A 72 2.02 -6.68 15.69
C GLY A 72 3.22 -5.75 15.46
N VAL A 73 3.05 -4.72 14.63
CA VAL A 73 4.06 -3.69 14.33
C VAL A 73 3.49 -2.28 14.51
N LYS A 74 4.36 -1.27 14.65
CA LYS A 74 3.94 0.14 14.69
C LYS A 74 4.37 0.84 13.41
N MET A 75 3.44 1.54 12.78
CA MET A 75 3.70 2.27 11.54
C MET A 75 4.16 3.69 11.85
N ASP A 76 5.21 4.11 11.15
CA ASP A 76 5.79 5.44 11.32
C ASP A 76 5.04 6.53 10.55
N ALA A 77 4.39 6.12 9.45
CA ALA A 77 3.61 6.97 8.57
C ALA A 77 2.58 6.14 7.81
N SER A 78 1.49 6.79 7.42
CA SER A 78 0.47 6.22 6.55
C SER A 78 0.22 7.17 5.39
N VAL A 79 0.12 6.63 4.19
CA VAL A 79 -0.11 7.39 2.95
C VAL A 79 -1.38 6.91 2.28
N GLU A 80 -2.26 7.84 1.96
CA GLU A 80 -3.40 7.56 1.08
C GLU A 80 -3.12 8.14 -0.31
N VAL A 81 -3.21 7.27 -1.33
CA VAL A 81 -3.07 7.63 -2.74
C VAL A 81 -4.40 7.36 -3.44
N THR A 82 -5.02 8.41 -3.98
CA THR A 82 -6.21 8.28 -4.83
C THR A 82 -5.82 7.89 -6.26
N PHE A 83 -6.76 7.44 -7.10
CA PHE A 83 -6.46 7.17 -8.51
C PHE A 83 -5.97 8.41 -9.26
N GLU A 84 -6.52 9.59 -8.97
CA GLU A 84 -6.01 10.84 -9.56
C GLU A 84 -4.57 11.09 -9.14
N SER A 85 -4.25 10.92 -7.86
CA SER A 85 -2.87 11.08 -7.38
C SER A 85 -1.91 10.07 -7.97
N PHE A 86 -2.37 8.84 -8.15
CA PHE A 86 -1.58 7.81 -8.80
C PHE A 86 -1.25 8.18 -10.25
N ILE A 87 -2.23 8.64 -11.05
CA ILE A 87 -2.01 9.12 -12.42
C ILE A 87 -0.97 10.24 -12.42
N GLU A 88 -1.18 11.27 -11.59
CA GLU A 88 -0.29 12.44 -11.53
C GLU A 88 1.15 12.06 -11.13
N ILE A 89 1.33 11.13 -10.19
CA ILE A 89 2.65 10.63 -9.79
C ILE A 89 3.32 9.90 -10.96
N VAL A 90 2.61 8.99 -11.64
CA VAL A 90 3.16 8.24 -12.79
C VAL A 90 3.59 9.21 -13.90
N ASP A 91 2.73 10.16 -14.26
CA ASP A 91 3.02 11.15 -15.30
C ASP A 91 4.22 12.04 -14.91
N SER A 92 4.31 12.44 -13.64
CA SER A 92 5.43 13.26 -13.13
C SER A 92 6.77 12.53 -13.21
N LEU A 93 6.76 11.20 -13.13
CA LEU A 93 7.94 10.34 -13.27
C LEU A 93 8.23 9.96 -14.73
N GLY A 94 7.48 10.55 -15.68
CA GLY A 94 7.63 10.31 -17.11
C GLY A 94 7.12 8.94 -17.53
N GLY A 95 6.01 8.48 -16.94
CA GLY A 95 5.37 7.20 -17.24
C GLY A 95 5.98 6.00 -16.49
N ALA A 96 5.49 4.81 -16.81
CA ALA A 96 6.00 3.53 -16.31
C ALA A 96 6.23 2.54 -17.46
N ASP A 97 7.11 1.55 -17.25
CA ASP A 97 7.33 0.45 -18.20
C ASP A 97 6.84 -0.85 -17.57
N VAL A 98 5.83 -1.47 -18.18
CA VAL A 98 5.09 -2.65 -17.67
C VAL A 98 4.89 -3.64 -18.81
N GLY A 99 5.28 -4.90 -18.64
CA GLY A 99 5.13 -5.93 -19.67
C GLY A 99 5.87 -5.60 -20.98
N GLY A 100 6.91 -4.78 -20.92
CA GLY A 100 7.64 -4.29 -22.10
C GLY A 100 6.94 -3.16 -22.87
N GLN A 101 5.86 -2.59 -22.34
CA GLN A 101 5.17 -1.43 -22.88
C GLN A 101 5.40 -0.21 -22.00
N HIS A 102 5.59 0.95 -22.62
CA HIS A 102 5.60 2.23 -21.91
C HIS A 102 4.16 2.73 -21.77
N VAL A 103 3.77 3.09 -20.56
CA VAL A 103 2.42 3.52 -20.21
C VAL A 103 2.41 4.86 -19.48
N ASP A 104 1.42 5.69 -19.78
CA ASP A 104 1.15 6.90 -19.01
C ASP A 104 0.36 6.60 -17.72
N GLY A 105 0.07 7.62 -16.92
CA GLY A 105 -0.65 7.46 -15.66
C GLY A 105 -2.06 6.92 -15.81
N ALA A 106 -2.77 7.30 -16.88
CA ALA A 106 -4.13 6.82 -17.13
C ALA A 106 -4.11 5.34 -17.53
N GLU A 107 -3.19 4.95 -18.40
CA GLU A 107 -2.97 3.56 -18.81
C GLU A 107 -2.52 2.70 -17.61
N ALA A 108 -1.57 3.18 -16.81
CA ALA A 108 -1.12 2.50 -15.59
C ALA A 108 -2.28 2.29 -14.59
N LYS A 109 -3.18 3.28 -14.46
CA LYS A 109 -4.36 3.18 -13.58
C LYS A 109 -5.29 2.08 -14.06
N GLU A 110 -5.53 1.97 -15.36
CA GLU A 110 -6.34 0.90 -15.93
C GLU A 110 -5.71 -0.48 -15.70
N MET A 111 -4.37 -0.59 -15.74
CA MET A 111 -3.66 -1.86 -15.49
C MET A 111 -3.76 -2.32 -14.01
N VAL A 112 -3.71 -1.40 -13.04
CA VAL A 112 -3.85 -1.75 -11.61
C VAL A 112 -5.30 -1.95 -11.17
N HIS A 113 -6.25 -1.40 -11.93
CA HIS A 113 -7.68 -1.46 -11.63
C HIS A 113 -8.38 -2.67 -12.29
N ASN A 114 -8.10 -2.95 -13.56
CA ASN A 114 -8.88 -3.92 -14.33
C ASN A 114 -8.63 -5.37 -13.92
N ARG A 115 -9.72 -6.08 -13.64
CA ARG A 115 -9.72 -7.52 -13.28
C ARG A 115 -9.87 -8.46 -14.48
N PHE A 116 -10.21 -7.93 -15.65
CA PHE A 116 -10.80 -8.68 -16.75
C PHE A 116 -9.94 -8.73 -18.03
N VAL A 117 -8.73 -8.16 -18.04
CA VAL A 117 -7.93 -7.99 -19.27
C VAL A 117 -6.90 -9.11 -19.49
N GLN A 118 -6.63 -9.96 -18.50
CA GLN A 118 -5.71 -11.11 -18.65
C GLN A 118 -6.40 -12.43 -18.27
N GLU A 119 -6.04 -13.50 -18.98
CA GLU A 119 -6.54 -14.88 -18.79
C GLU A 119 -6.29 -15.46 -17.37
N SER A 120 -5.62 -14.72 -16.48
CA SER A 120 -5.15 -15.15 -15.14
C SER A 120 -5.97 -14.61 -13.95
N GLY A 121 -7.03 -13.83 -14.16
CA GLY A 121 -7.90 -13.34 -13.08
C GLY A 121 -7.18 -12.42 -12.07
N ASP A 122 -7.40 -12.62 -10.75
CA ASP A 122 -6.84 -11.78 -9.66
C ASP A 122 -5.30 -11.80 -9.60
N PHE A 123 -4.64 -12.86 -10.08
CA PHE A 123 -3.18 -12.98 -10.07
C PHE A 123 -2.50 -11.99 -11.04
N GLY A 124 -3.11 -11.71 -12.20
CA GLY A 124 -2.59 -10.72 -13.15
C GLY A 124 -2.65 -9.30 -12.58
N ARG A 125 -3.67 -8.97 -11.77
CA ARG A 125 -3.76 -7.66 -11.11
C ARG A 125 -2.63 -7.47 -10.10
N ALA A 126 -2.38 -8.48 -9.26
CA ALA A 126 -1.30 -8.42 -8.28
C ALA A 126 0.05 -8.21 -8.98
N GLU A 127 0.29 -8.92 -10.09
CA GLU A 127 1.53 -8.76 -10.86
C GLU A 127 1.67 -7.36 -11.47
N ASN A 128 0.62 -6.81 -12.10
CA ASN A 128 0.66 -5.44 -12.63
C ASN A 128 0.91 -4.40 -11.52
N GLN A 129 0.28 -4.57 -10.35
CA GLN A 129 0.48 -3.69 -9.20
C GLN A 129 1.93 -3.75 -8.71
N ARG A 130 2.52 -4.95 -8.66
CA ARG A 130 3.93 -5.16 -8.32
C ARG A 130 4.84 -4.49 -9.34
N GLU A 131 4.67 -4.81 -10.62
CA GLU A 131 5.53 -4.28 -11.69
C GLU A 131 5.50 -2.75 -11.76
N ILE A 132 4.32 -2.14 -11.66
CA ILE A 132 4.19 -0.69 -11.62
C ILE A 132 4.87 -0.11 -10.38
N LEU A 133 4.64 -0.67 -9.19
CA LEU A 133 5.31 -0.20 -7.97
C LEU A 133 6.84 -0.28 -8.11
N ARG A 134 7.35 -1.38 -8.65
CA ARG A 134 8.79 -1.54 -8.89
C ARG A 134 9.35 -0.48 -9.82
N ASN A 135 8.62 -0.20 -10.91
CA ASN A 135 9.01 0.81 -11.88
C ASN A 135 9.03 2.20 -11.25
N LEU A 136 7.98 2.58 -10.52
CA LEU A 136 7.87 3.87 -9.83
C LEU A 136 8.99 4.07 -8.80
N VAL A 137 9.26 3.06 -7.98
CA VAL A 137 10.36 3.10 -7.00
C VAL A 137 11.71 3.24 -7.70
N THR A 138 11.91 2.52 -8.80
CA THR A 138 13.15 2.58 -9.59
C THR A 138 13.36 3.96 -10.20
N ARG A 139 12.32 4.55 -10.77
CA ARG A 139 12.34 5.92 -11.32
C ARG A 139 12.56 6.96 -10.23
N ALA A 140 11.99 6.75 -9.05
CA ALA A 140 12.18 7.61 -7.89
C ALA A 140 13.57 7.50 -7.24
N LYS A 141 14.48 6.62 -7.70
CA LYS A 141 15.86 6.54 -7.17
C LYS A 141 16.73 7.76 -7.51
N SER A 142 16.35 8.59 -8.49
CA SER A 142 17.07 9.84 -8.76
C SER A 142 16.64 10.93 -7.77
N TYR A 143 17.57 11.79 -7.34
CA TYR A 143 17.28 12.86 -6.40
C TYR A 143 16.16 13.80 -6.89
N ASP A 144 16.16 14.16 -8.17
CA ASP A 144 15.17 15.07 -8.74
C ASP A 144 13.77 14.45 -8.74
N ASN A 145 13.64 13.20 -9.18
CA ASN A 145 12.37 12.48 -9.17
C ASN A 145 11.88 12.24 -7.73
N ALA A 146 12.80 11.91 -6.83
CA ALA A 146 12.50 11.75 -5.42
C ALA A 146 11.94 13.04 -4.81
N LYS A 147 12.57 14.17 -5.13
CA LYS A 147 12.11 15.48 -4.70
C LYS A 147 10.74 15.80 -5.29
N MET A 148 10.50 15.51 -6.57
CA MET A 148 9.20 15.74 -7.22
C MET A 148 8.07 14.96 -6.53
N VAL A 149 8.30 13.68 -6.22
CA VAL A 149 7.31 12.86 -5.49
C VAL A 149 7.06 13.41 -4.09
N LEU A 150 8.12 13.80 -3.37
CA LEU A 150 7.98 14.38 -2.03
C LEU A 150 7.24 15.73 -2.06
N ASP A 151 7.57 16.60 -3.02
CA ASP A 151 6.90 17.88 -3.21
C ASP A 151 5.42 17.68 -3.56
N TYR A 152 5.10 16.70 -4.41
CA TYR A 152 3.72 16.34 -4.74
C TYR A 152 2.93 15.98 -3.48
N PHE A 153 3.47 15.10 -2.65
CA PHE A 153 2.81 14.70 -1.40
C PHE A 153 2.71 15.82 -0.35
N ASN A 154 3.62 16.80 -0.37
CA ASN A 154 3.60 17.94 0.55
C ASN A 154 2.69 19.08 0.08
N THR A 155 2.41 19.18 -1.22
CA THR A 155 1.69 20.33 -1.81
C THR A 155 0.32 19.98 -2.40
N SER A 156 0.10 18.73 -2.78
CA SER A 156 -1.16 18.28 -3.37
C SER A 156 -2.22 18.11 -2.29
N GLU A 157 -3.37 18.73 -2.47
CA GLU A 157 -4.57 18.46 -1.64
C GLU A 157 -5.19 17.08 -1.96
N LYS A 158 -4.76 16.46 -3.08
CA LYS A 158 -5.28 15.17 -3.57
C LYS A 158 -4.55 13.98 -2.98
N ALA A 159 -3.29 14.15 -2.60
CA ALA A 159 -2.48 13.13 -1.94
C ALA A 159 -2.35 13.47 -0.46
N ARG A 160 -2.67 12.51 0.41
CA ARG A 160 -2.77 12.78 1.85
C ARG A 160 -1.73 11.97 2.59
N LEU A 161 -0.68 12.66 3.06
CA LEU A 161 0.29 12.11 3.99
C LEU A 161 -0.13 12.40 5.43
N LYS A 162 -0.13 11.36 6.26
CA LYS A 162 -0.15 11.51 7.71
C LYS A 162 1.17 11.02 8.28
N PHE A 163 1.97 11.96 8.78
CA PHE A 163 3.11 11.66 9.64
C PHE A 163 2.68 11.76 11.11
N ASP A 164 3.15 10.84 11.93
CA ASP A 164 3.27 11.16 13.35
C ASP A 164 4.41 12.17 13.54
N LYS A 165 4.16 13.19 14.37
CA LYS A 165 4.78 14.54 14.44
C LYS A 165 6.32 14.68 14.41
N VAL A 166 7.11 13.62 14.29
CA VAL A 166 8.58 13.65 14.45
C VAL A 166 9.36 13.02 13.28
N LYS A 167 8.70 12.42 12.27
CA LYS A 167 9.39 11.61 11.23
C LYS A 167 9.35 12.12 9.79
N SER A 168 8.75 13.28 9.51
CA SER A 168 8.82 13.89 8.15
C SER A 168 10.25 14.16 7.70
N VAL A 169 11.11 14.57 8.62
CA VAL A 169 12.56 14.70 8.42
C VAL A 169 13.23 13.35 8.26
N LEU A 170 12.72 12.28 8.87
CA LEU A 170 13.32 10.94 8.80
C LEU A 170 12.91 10.16 7.55
N PHE A 171 11.70 10.37 7.02
CA PHE A 171 11.24 9.82 5.74
C PHE A 171 11.86 10.60 4.59
N GLY A 172 11.86 11.93 4.68
CA GLY A 172 12.65 12.80 3.81
C GLY A 172 14.14 12.47 3.88
N ALA A 173 14.70 12.22 5.06
CA ALA A 173 16.09 11.81 5.21
C ALA A 173 16.31 10.37 4.74
N ALA A 174 15.45 9.37 4.96
CA ALA A 174 15.65 8.04 4.38
C ALA A 174 15.65 8.11 2.84
N PHE A 175 14.86 9.02 2.28
CA PHE A 175 14.83 9.36 0.85
C PHE A 175 16.01 10.27 0.39
N VAL A 176 16.72 10.93 1.31
CA VAL A 176 17.81 11.91 1.05
C VAL A 176 19.18 11.45 1.58
N ILE A 177 19.26 10.41 2.42
CA ILE A 177 20.48 9.80 3.00
C ILE A 177 21.20 8.97 1.91
N GLY A 178 20.92 9.22 0.64
CA GLY A 178 21.97 9.19 -0.37
C GLY A 178 23.00 10.28 -0.08
N HIS A 179 23.96 10.00 0.81
CA HIS A 179 25.23 10.73 0.78
C HIS A 179 25.79 10.58 -0.65
N ARG A 180 25.69 11.65 -1.47
CA ARG A 180 26.12 11.79 -2.89
C ARG A 180 25.06 11.68 -4.01
N GLY A 181 23.82 12.11 -3.77
CA GLY A 181 22.91 12.47 -4.89
C GLY A 181 22.24 11.30 -5.63
N GLN A 182 22.31 10.09 -5.09
CA GLN A 182 21.48 8.95 -5.52
C GLN A 182 20.88 8.30 -4.27
N LEU A 183 19.58 8.00 -4.34
CA LEU A 183 18.94 7.12 -3.35
C LEU A 183 19.56 5.74 -3.48
N ASN A 184 20.33 5.32 -2.47
CA ASN A 184 20.72 3.93 -2.36
C ASN A 184 19.51 3.18 -1.82
N LEU A 185 18.61 2.76 -2.71
CA LEU A 185 17.58 1.77 -2.44
C LEU A 185 18.14 0.42 -2.91
N GLY A 186 18.31 -0.50 -1.97
CA GLY A 186 18.86 -1.83 -2.19
C GLY A 186 17.93 -2.74 -2.99
N GLU A 187 17.89 -4.02 -2.62
CA GLU A 187 16.94 -4.96 -3.21
C GLU A 187 15.52 -4.69 -2.67
N MET A 188 14.54 -4.96 -3.53
CA MET A 188 13.13 -4.81 -3.20
C MET A 188 12.51 -6.19 -3.09
N ASN A 189 12.17 -6.56 -1.86
CA ASN A 189 11.52 -7.82 -1.56
C ASN A 189 10.03 -7.57 -1.43
N GLU A 190 9.23 -8.40 -2.08
CA GLU A 190 7.78 -8.26 -2.10
C GLU A 190 7.14 -9.59 -1.77
N VAL A 191 6.31 -9.58 -0.73
CA VAL A 191 5.60 -10.75 -0.23
C VAL A 191 4.13 -10.39 -0.03
N ILE A 192 3.23 -11.33 -0.34
CA ILE A 192 1.81 -11.21 -0.04
C ILE A 192 1.57 -11.96 1.27
N LEU A 193 0.75 -11.42 2.17
CA LEU A 193 0.43 -12.15 3.40
C LEU A 193 -0.14 -13.54 3.08
N PRO A 194 0.38 -14.59 3.71
CA PRO A 194 0.02 -15.97 3.43
C PRO A 194 -1.42 -16.24 3.86
N GLY A 195 -2.07 -17.17 3.16
CA GLY A 195 -3.45 -17.51 3.45
C GLY A 195 -4.17 -18.14 2.27
N LYS A 196 -5.48 -18.27 2.42
CA LYS A 196 -6.36 -18.91 1.45
C LYS A 196 -7.69 -18.19 1.31
N GLY A 197 -8.25 -18.28 0.11
CA GLY A 197 -9.60 -17.79 -0.17
C GLY A 197 -10.66 -18.75 0.38
N GLU A 198 -11.57 -18.24 1.22
CA GLU A 198 -12.71 -19.00 1.74
C GLU A 198 -14.03 -18.22 1.56
N ARG A 199 -15.14 -18.95 1.44
CA ARG A 199 -16.49 -18.35 1.46
C ARG A 199 -17.10 -18.59 2.82
N ILE A 200 -17.37 -17.50 3.54
CA ILE A 200 -17.87 -17.54 4.92
C ILE A 200 -19.22 -16.85 4.95
N TYR A 201 -20.24 -17.51 5.53
CA TYR A 201 -21.53 -16.89 5.77
C TYR A 201 -21.36 -15.69 6.72
N THR A 202 -21.69 -14.49 6.24
CA THR A 202 -21.54 -13.26 7.02
C THR A 202 -22.93 -12.76 7.44
N PRO A 203 -23.33 -12.91 8.72
CA PRO A 203 -24.67 -12.57 9.19
C PRO A 203 -25.08 -11.13 8.89
N ALA A 204 -24.16 -10.17 9.03
CA ALA A 204 -24.41 -8.76 8.75
C ALA A 204 -24.87 -8.48 7.30
N PHE A 205 -24.55 -9.37 6.36
CA PHE A 205 -24.94 -9.27 4.95
C PHE A 205 -25.94 -10.35 4.51
N GLY A 206 -26.30 -11.28 5.40
CA GLY A 206 -27.23 -12.38 5.13
C GLY A 206 -26.80 -13.35 4.02
N LYS A 207 -25.51 -13.42 3.68
CA LYS A 207 -24.99 -14.23 2.57
C LYS A 207 -23.54 -14.64 2.78
N GLU A 208 -23.08 -15.61 2.00
CA GLU A 208 -21.66 -15.97 1.92
C GLU A 208 -20.86 -14.91 1.16
N LEU A 209 -19.80 -14.43 1.80
CA LEU A 209 -18.82 -13.53 1.21
C LEU A 209 -17.47 -14.24 1.08
N TYR A 210 -16.70 -13.87 0.05
CA TYR A 210 -15.32 -14.29 -0.06
C TYR A 210 -14.45 -13.53 0.95
N TYR A 211 -13.59 -14.24 1.66
CA TYR A 211 -12.55 -13.70 2.53
C TYR A 211 -11.20 -14.31 2.19
N TRP A 212 -10.14 -13.54 2.44
CA TRP A 212 -8.80 -14.08 2.58
C TRP A 212 -8.56 -14.44 4.04
N VAL A 213 -8.45 -15.72 4.34
CA VAL A 213 -8.17 -16.22 5.69
C VAL A 213 -6.67 -16.44 5.79
N LEU A 214 -6.01 -15.73 6.70
CA LEU A 214 -4.56 -15.80 6.86
C LEU A 214 -4.14 -17.15 7.41
N ASP A 215 -2.95 -17.58 7.01
CA ASP A 215 -2.24 -18.68 7.66
C ASP A 215 -1.45 -18.09 8.84
N GLU A 216 -1.86 -18.39 10.08
CA GLU A 216 -1.25 -17.79 11.28
C GLU A 216 0.21 -18.19 11.47
N GLU A 217 0.60 -19.42 11.11
CA GLU A 217 1.97 -19.89 11.27
C GLU A 217 2.90 -19.21 10.26
N GLU A 218 2.51 -19.16 8.98
CA GLU A 218 3.30 -18.47 7.96
C GLU A 218 3.29 -16.94 8.14
N LEU A 219 2.21 -16.37 8.68
CA LEU A 219 2.09 -14.93 8.93
C LEU A 219 3.18 -14.43 9.87
N ASP A 220 3.40 -15.12 10.98
CA ASP A 220 4.41 -14.74 11.98
C ASP A 220 5.82 -14.75 11.38
N GLU A 221 6.12 -15.73 10.53
CA GLU A 221 7.39 -15.79 9.80
C GLU A 221 7.54 -14.63 8.83
N VAL A 222 6.53 -14.38 7.99
CA VAL A 222 6.54 -13.27 7.03
C VAL A 222 6.70 -11.92 7.72
N VAL A 223 5.98 -11.68 8.82
CA VAL A 223 6.11 -10.44 9.61
C VAL A 223 7.52 -10.31 10.19
N LYS A 224 8.05 -11.38 10.78
CA LYS A 224 9.37 -11.36 11.42
C LYS A 224 10.50 -11.13 10.41
N GLU A 225 10.43 -11.70 9.22
CA GLU A 225 11.48 -11.58 8.20
C GLU A 225 11.42 -10.25 7.44
N ASN A 226 10.22 -9.68 7.29
CA ASN A 226 10.03 -8.53 6.39
C ASN A 226 9.81 -7.21 7.13
N LEU A 227 9.25 -7.21 8.35
CA LEU A 227 8.80 -5.99 9.04
C LEU A 227 9.48 -5.73 10.39
N LYS A 228 10.20 -6.68 10.97
CA LYS A 228 10.88 -6.57 12.28
C LYS A 228 12.40 -6.67 12.13
#